data_AF-A0A960YAY7-F1
#
_entry.id   AF-A0A960YAY7-F1
#
_cell.length_a   1.000
_cell.length_b   1.000
_cell.length_c   1.000
_cell.angle_alpha   90.00
_cell.angle_beta   90.00
_cell.angle_gamma   90.00
#
_symmetry.space_group_name_H-M   'P 1'
#
loop_
_entity.id
_entity.type
_entity.pdbx_description
1 polymer ?
#
loop_
_entity_poly.entity_id
_entity_poly.type
_entity_poly.pdbx_seq_one_letter_code
_entity_poly.pdbx_strand_id
1 'polypeptide(L)'
;IGFDGYAIGGLSVGEGKDLMWRIAAHTAPLLPEDRPRYLMGVGTPDDLLEGVRLGIDMFDCVMPTRNARNGQAFTSSGMVNIRNASHRDDDSPLDPACNCYTCRTFSRAYLRHLFIARELLVYRLMTIHNLRYYLDLMEGARRAIEAGTYSDYYAARRTGPDAAK
;
A
#
# COMPACT_ATOMS: atom_id res chain seq x y z
N ILE A 1 -14.79 25.86 -15.35
CA ILE A 1 -15.48 24.55 -15.37
C ILE A 1 -15.32 24.00 -13.96
N GLY A 2 -16.34 24.13 -13.11
CA GLY A 2 -16.25 23.71 -11.71
C GLY A 2 -16.65 22.25 -11.58
N PHE A 3 -15.75 21.41 -11.07
CA PHE A 3 -15.99 19.99 -10.78
C PHE A 3 -16.01 19.72 -9.28
N ASP A 4 -16.59 18.58 -8.88
CA ASP A 4 -16.66 18.17 -7.47
C ASP A 4 -15.31 17.74 -6.88
N GLY A 5 -14.36 17.36 -7.73
CA GLY A 5 -12.98 16.98 -7.39
C GLY A 5 -12.09 17.02 -8.63
N TYR A 6 -10.77 17.02 -8.42
CA TYR A 6 -9.79 17.19 -9.49
C TYR A 6 -8.78 16.05 -9.47
N ALA A 7 -8.69 15.32 -10.59
CA ALA A 7 -7.71 14.27 -10.76
C ALA A 7 -6.41 14.82 -11.37
N ILE A 8 -5.27 14.34 -10.87
CA ILE A 8 -3.96 14.48 -11.48
C ILE A 8 -3.69 13.19 -12.25
N GLY A 9 -3.94 13.24 -13.55
CA GLY A 9 -3.64 12.15 -14.49
C GLY A 9 -2.30 12.36 -15.21
N GLY A 10 -1.87 11.35 -15.98
CA GLY A 10 -0.64 11.42 -16.77
C GLY A 10 0.65 11.23 -15.96
N LEU A 11 0.53 10.87 -14.69
CA LEU A 11 1.63 10.46 -13.81
C LEU A 11 1.57 8.95 -13.57
N SER A 12 2.68 8.35 -13.13
CA SER A 12 2.86 6.90 -12.98
C SER A 12 2.84 6.11 -14.30
N VAL A 13 3.36 6.71 -15.36
CA VAL A 13 3.37 6.12 -16.73
C VAL A 13 4.77 5.70 -17.20
N GLY A 14 5.79 5.85 -16.35
CA GLY A 14 7.17 5.40 -16.61
C GLY A 14 8.22 6.49 -16.49
N GLU A 15 7.84 7.68 -16.05
CA GLU A 15 8.64 8.90 -15.97
C GLU A 15 9.69 8.90 -14.84
N GLY A 16 9.65 7.90 -13.96
CA GLY A 16 10.50 7.81 -12.76
C GLY A 16 9.94 8.59 -11.57
N LYS A 17 10.33 8.17 -10.35
CA LYS A 17 9.74 8.71 -9.11
C LYS A 17 10.03 10.19 -8.90
N ASP A 18 11.25 10.64 -9.15
CA ASP A 18 11.64 12.03 -8.93
C ASP A 18 10.83 12.99 -9.81
N LEU A 19 10.63 12.64 -11.08
CA LEU A 19 9.85 13.45 -12.00
C LEU A 19 8.36 13.42 -11.63
N MET A 20 7.81 12.23 -11.33
CA MET A 20 6.43 12.06 -10.86
C MET A 20 6.13 13.00 -9.68
N TRP A 21 6.99 12.98 -8.65
CA TRP A 21 6.81 13.82 -7.46
C TRP A 21 7.02 15.29 -7.71
N ARG A 22 7.99 15.66 -8.55
CA ARG A 22 8.23 17.06 -8.92
C ARG A 22 7.03 17.67 -9.64
N ILE A 23 6.38 16.90 -10.52
CA ILE A 23 5.14 17.34 -11.19
C ILE A 23 3.98 17.37 -10.20
N ALA A 24 3.76 16.32 -9.40
CA ALA A 24 2.69 16.30 -8.41
C ALA A 24 2.78 17.48 -7.42
N ALA A 25 3.98 17.78 -6.92
CA ALA A 25 4.24 18.90 -6.01
C ALA A 25 4.00 20.27 -6.67
N HIS A 26 4.20 20.39 -7.98
CA HIS A 26 3.89 21.61 -8.72
C HIS A 26 2.40 21.74 -9.02
N THR A 27 1.73 20.63 -9.38
CA THR A 27 0.34 20.63 -9.83
C THR A 27 -0.66 20.70 -8.67
N ALA A 28 -0.45 19.97 -7.57
CA ALA A 28 -1.43 19.90 -6.48
C ALA A 28 -1.81 21.27 -5.88
N PRO A 29 -0.88 22.22 -5.65
CA PRO A 29 -1.22 23.55 -5.15
C PRO A 29 -2.00 24.43 -6.14
N LEU A 30 -2.01 24.09 -7.44
CA LEU A 30 -2.78 24.82 -8.46
C LEU A 30 -4.24 24.38 -8.51
N LEU A 31 -4.60 23.28 -7.84
CA LEU A 31 -5.96 22.77 -7.76
C LEU A 31 -6.72 23.41 -6.60
N PRO A 32 -8.04 23.65 -6.74
CA PRO A 32 -8.86 24.23 -5.67
C PRO A 32 -8.69 23.50 -4.34
N GLU A 33 -8.45 24.25 -3.26
CA GLU A 33 -8.20 23.71 -1.92
C GLU A 33 -9.46 23.12 -1.26
N ASP A 34 -10.65 23.60 -1.66
CA ASP A 34 -11.95 23.16 -1.15
C ASP A 34 -12.47 21.89 -1.83
N ARG A 35 -11.65 21.24 -2.67
CA ARG A 35 -12.05 20.10 -3.50
C ARG A 35 -11.04 18.95 -3.41
N PRO A 36 -11.49 17.69 -3.35
CA PRO A 36 -10.58 16.54 -3.28
C PRO A 36 -9.66 16.45 -4.50
N ARG A 37 -8.41 16.07 -4.23
CA ARG A 37 -7.36 15.84 -5.22
C ARG A 37 -7.08 14.34 -5.34
N TYR A 38 -7.22 13.81 -6.55
CA TYR A 38 -7.08 12.38 -6.82
C TYR A 38 -5.85 12.10 -7.70
N LEU A 39 -4.86 11.37 -7.18
CA LEU A 39 -3.71 10.94 -7.96
C LEU A 39 -3.95 9.55 -8.54
N MET A 40 -4.04 9.47 -9.88
CA MET A 40 -4.47 8.26 -10.58
C MET A 40 -3.32 7.25 -10.76
N GLY A 41 -3.57 5.98 -10.45
CA GLY A 41 -2.68 4.86 -10.78
C GLY A 41 -1.40 4.73 -9.94
N VAL A 42 -1.21 5.57 -8.93
CA VAL A 42 -0.07 5.54 -8.02
C VAL A 42 -0.37 4.71 -6.78
N GLY A 43 0.57 3.91 -6.29
CA GLY A 43 0.34 3.31 -4.98
C GLY A 43 1.25 2.20 -4.51
N THR A 44 2.57 2.37 -4.47
CA THR A 44 3.33 1.69 -3.39
C THR A 44 2.92 2.31 -2.03
N PRO A 45 3.11 1.61 -0.89
CA PRO A 45 2.86 2.20 0.42
C PRO A 45 3.57 3.55 0.63
N ASP A 46 4.84 3.64 0.25
CA ASP A 46 5.62 4.88 0.32
C ASP A 46 5.04 5.99 -0.57
N ASP A 47 4.53 5.64 -1.75
CA ASP A 47 3.92 6.62 -2.64
C ASP A 47 2.65 7.23 -2.06
N LEU A 48 1.82 6.41 -1.41
CA LEU A 48 0.60 6.90 -0.80
C LEU A 48 0.91 7.94 0.28
N LEU A 49 1.92 7.67 1.11
CA LEU A 49 2.35 8.62 2.14
C LEU A 49 2.98 9.88 1.52
N GLU A 50 3.81 9.75 0.49
CA GLU A 50 4.37 10.92 -0.18
C GLU A 50 3.30 11.78 -0.85
N GLY A 51 2.32 11.16 -1.51
CA GLY A 51 1.19 11.87 -2.09
C GLY A 51 0.37 12.63 -1.05
N VAL A 52 0.07 12.00 0.10
CA VAL A 52 -0.63 12.67 1.21
C VAL A 52 0.17 13.87 1.71
N ARG A 53 1.49 13.74 1.85
CA ARG A 53 2.39 14.86 2.22
C ARG A 53 2.34 16.02 1.23
N LEU A 54 2.08 15.73 -0.04
CA LEU A 54 1.94 16.70 -1.13
C LEU A 54 0.50 17.22 -1.31
N GLY A 55 -0.43 16.85 -0.42
CA GLY A 55 -1.80 17.33 -0.43
C GLY A 55 -2.71 16.59 -1.40
N ILE A 56 -2.44 15.31 -1.68
CA ILE A 56 -3.33 14.41 -2.41
C ILE A 56 -4.25 13.66 -1.43
N ASP A 57 -5.53 13.55 -1.78
CA ASP A 57 -6.58 13.00 -0.92
C ASP A 57 -7.01 11.58 -1.31
N MET A 58 -6.93 11.24 -2.59
CA MET A 58 -7.40 9.97 -3.15
C MET A 58 -6.36 9.30 -4.03
N PHE A 59 -6.39 7.96 -4.04
CA PHE A 59 -5.46 7.12 -4.79
C PHE A 59 -6.16 5.85 -5.28
N ASP A 60 -5.65 5.27 -6.36
CA ASP A 60 -6.00 3.93 -6.81
C ASP A 60 -4.74 3.21 -7.30
N CYS A 61 -4.66 1.90 -7.05
CA CYS A 61 -3.61 1.08 -7.61
C CYS A 61 -4.00 -0.39 -7.64
N VAL A 62 -3.62 -1.09 -8.71
CA VAL A 62 -3.80 -2.55 -8.82
C VAL A 62 -2.80 -3.33 -7.96
N MET A 63 -1.71 -2.69 -7.52
CA MET A 63 -0.57 -3.30 -6.84
C MET A 63 -0.94 -4.25 -5.68
N PRO A 64 -1.76 -3.87 -4.68
CA PRO A 64 -2.06 -4.76 -3.56
C PRO A 64 -2.67 -6.09 -4.01
N THR A 65 -3.61 -6.04 -4.97
CA THR A 65 -4.28 -7.26 -5.46
C THR A 65 -3.42 -8.03 -6.45
N ARG A 66 -2.66 -7.35 -7.33
CA ARG A 66 -1.78 -7.99 -8.32
C ARG A 66 -0.61 -8.70 -7.64
N ASN A 67 0.02 -8.05 -6.66
CA ASN A 67 1.13 -8.63 -5.90
C ASN A 67 0.67 -9.84 -5.09
N ALA A 68 -0.51 -9.75 -4.44
CA ALA A 68 -1.10 -10.88 -3.71
C ALA A 68 -1.25 -12.13 -4.60
N ARG A 69 -1.79 -11.97 -5.81
CA ARG A 69 -1.94 -13.09 -6.77
C ARG A 69 -0.62 -13.65 -7.26
N ASN A 70 0.44 -12.83 -7.26
CA ASN A 70 1.81 -13.25 -7.59
C ASN A 70 2.62 -13.75 -6.37
N GLY A 71 1.99 -13.89 -5.20
CA GLY A 71 2.61 -14.44 -4.00
C GLY A 71 3.41 -13.43 -3.17
N GLN A 72 3.24 -12.13 -3.41
CA GLN A 72 3.86 -11.06 -2.63
C GLN A 72 2.85 -10.42 -1.67
N ALA A 73 3.24 -10.28 -0.41
CA ALA A 73 2.45 -9.65 0.64
C ALA A 73 3.21 -8.49 1.29
N PHE A 74 2.49 -7.39 1.57
CA PHE A 74 3.01 -6.29 2.38
C PHE A 74 2.82 -6.62 3.85
N THR A 75 3.84 -6.43 4.68
CA THR A 75 3.77 -6.74 6.11
C THR A 75 4.48 -5.68 6.93
N SER A 76 4.21 -5.62 8.23
CA SER A 76 4.94 -4.78 9.18
C SER A 76 6.46 -5.03 9.22
N SER A 77 6.89 -6.22 8.75
CA SER A 77 8.30 -6.62 8.64
C SER A 77 8.83 -6.54 7.20
N GLY A 78 8.08 -5.89 6.30
CA GLY A 78 8.43 -5.67 4.90
C GLY A 78 7.74 -6.62 3.94
N MET A 79 8.17 -6.59 2.68
CA MET A 79 7.57 -7.43 1.66
C MET A 79 7.96 -8.91 1.82
N VAL A 80 6.96 -9.77 1.96
CA VAL A 80 7.10 -11.23 2.03
C VAL A 80 6.77 -11.86 0.69
N ASN A 81 7.57 -12.84 0.25
CA ASN A 81 7.25 -13.68 -0.90
C ASN A 81 6.91 -15.10 -0.44
N ILE A 82 5.62 -15.46 -0.47
CA ILE A 82 5.11 -16.67 0.17
C ILE A 82 5.67 -17.96 -0.44
N ARG A 83 6.18 -17.92 -1.68
CA ARG A 83 6.77 -19.08 -2.35
C ARG A 83 8.11 -19.51 -1.75
N ASN A 84 8.77 -18.61 -1.02
CA ASN A 84 10.10 -18.85 -0.46
C ASN A 84 10.11 -20.11 0.41
N ALA A 85 11.16 -20.91 0.29
CA ALA A 85 11.27 -22.20 0.99
C ALA A 85 11.32 -22.03 2.52
N SER A 86 11.77 -20.87 3.02
CA SER A 86 11.78 -20.50 4.44
C SER A 86 10.40 -20.57 5.09
N HIS A 87 9.32 -20.44 4.32
CA HIS A 87 7.96 -20.48 4.85
C HIS A 87 7.34 -21.88 4.84
N ARG A 88 8.09 -22.93 4.50
CA ARG A 88 7.54 -24.31 4.37
C ARG A 88 6.91 -24.82 5.66
N ASP A 89 7.59 -24.61 6.77
CA ASP A 89 7.23 -25.12 8.10
C ASP A 89 7.04 -23.94 9.09
N ASP A 90 6.71 -22.76 8.57
CA ASP A 90 6.50 -21.53 9.34
C ASP A 90 5.04 -21.42 9.78
N ASP A 91 4.76 -21.80 11.02
CA ASP A 91 3.43 -21.74 11.62
C ASP A 91 2.99 -20.33 12.05
N SER A 92 3.87 -19.33 11.90
CA SER A 92 3.52 -17.93 12.20
C SER A 92 2.52 -17.36 11.18
N PRO A 93 1.73 -16.34 11.56
CA PRO A 93 0.83 -15.66 10.64
C PRO A 93 1.62 -14.94 9.53
N LEU A 94 0.93 -14.56 8.45
CA LEU A 94 1.55 -13.80 7.35
C LEU A 94 2.21 -12.50 7.84
N ASP A 95 1.51 -11.76 8.70
CA ASP A 95 2.03 -10.59 9.41
C ASP A 95 1.56 -10.62 10.88
N PRO A 96 2.47 -10.66 11.87
CA PRO A 96 2.09 -10.70 13.29
C PRO A 96 1.41 -9.42 13.79
N ALA A 97 1.56 -8.29 13.09
CA ALA A 97 0.90 -7.03 13.44
C ALA A 97 -0.47 -6.87 12.76
N CYS A 98 -0.89 -7.80 11.89
CA CYS A 98 -2.15 -7.71 11.16
C CYS A 98 -3.23 -8.59 11.80
N ASN A 99 -4.44 -8.03 11.90
CA ASN A 99 -5.60 -8.72 12.46
C ASN A 99 -6.61 -9.15 11.39
N CYS A 100 -6.24 -9.20 10.10
CA CYS A 100 -7.16 -9.62 9.04
C CYS A 100 -7.56 -11.10 9.15
N TYR A 101 -8.61 -11.52 8.44
CA TYR A 101 -9.05 -12.92 8.42
C TYR A 101 -7.90 -13.89 8.09
N THR A 102 -7.06 -13.53 7.10
CA THR A 102 -5.91 -14.35 6.71
C THR A 102 -4.92 -14.55 7.85
N CYS A 103 -4.47 -13.45 8.49
CA CYS A 103 -3.47 -13.51 9.56
C CYS A 103 -3.99 -14.15 10.86
N ARG A 104 -5.30 -14.09 11.12
CA ARG A 104 -5.89 -14.72 12.32
C ARG A 104 -6.14 -16.22 12.16
N THR A 105 -6.14 -16.75 10.95
CA THR A 105 -6.66 -18.10 10.67
C THR A 105 -5.64 -19.02 10.00
N PHE A 106 -4.68 -18.49 9.25
CA PHE A 106 -3.77 -19.31 8.46
C PHE A 106 -2.30 -18.98 8.71
N SER A 107 -1.48 -20.01 8.77
CA SER A 107 -0.02 -19.88 8.86
C SER A 107 0.61 -19.60 7.49
N ARG A 108 1.85 -19.10 7.50
CA ARG A 108 2.67 -18.96 6.30
C ARG A 108 2.91 -20.30 5.61
N ALA A 109 3.12 -21.37 6.37
CA ALA A 109 3.20 -22.74 5.87
C ALA A 109 2.00 -23.13 5.02
N TYR A 110 0.79 -22.92 5.54
CA TYR A 110 -0.43 -23.25 4.83
C TYR A 110 -0.63 -22.38 3.58
N LEU A 111 -0.41 -21.07 3.69
CA LEU A 111 -0.50 -20.15 2.55
C LEU A 111 0.49 -20.53 1.45
N ARG A 112 1.74 -20.88 1.82
CA ARG A 112 2.74 -21.36 0.87
C ARG A 112 2.30 -22.66 0.22
N HIS A 113 1.81 -23.62 1.00
CA HIS A 113 1.32 -24.89 0.47
C HIS A 113 0.25 -24.66 -0.60
N LEU A 114 -0.76 -23.84 -0.31
CA LEU A 114 -1.80 -23.48 -1.28
C LEU A 114 -1.23 -22.78 -2.52
N PHE A 115 -0.24 -21.89 -2.36
CA PHE A 115 0.42 -21.21 -3.47
C PHE A 115 1.15 -22.17 -4.41
N ILE A 116 1.91 -23.11 -3.85
CA ILE A 116 2.62 -24.15 -4.63
C ILE A 116 1.62 -25.09 -5.31
N ALA A 117 0.52 -25.44 -4.63
CA ALA A 117 -0.57 -26.23 -5.18
C ALA A 117 -1.41 -25.48 -6.23
N ARG A 118 -1.20 -24.17 -6.41
CA ARG A 118 -1.95 -23.29 -7.32
C ARG A 118 -3.45 -23.22 -7.00
N GLU A 119 -3.78 -23.30 -5.71
CA GLU A 119 -5.16 -23.22 -5.23
C GLU A 119 -5.67 -21.78 -5.21
N LEU A 120 -6.86 -21.54 -5.77
CA LEU A 120 -7.43 -20.19 -5.86
C LEU A 120 -7.65 -19.51 -4.51
N LEU A 121 -7.79 -20.30 -3.43
CA LEU A 121 -7.98 -19.80 -2.09
C LEU A 121 -6.83 -18.89 -1.65
N VAL A 122 -5.58 -19.21 -1.98
CA VAL A 122 -4.43 -18.39 -1.56
C VAL A 122 -4.49 -16.99 -2.14
N TYR A 123 -4.95 -16.86 -3.39
CA TYR A 123 -5.08 -15.58 -4.07
C TYR A 123 -6.11 -14.68 -3.37
N ARG A 124 -7.21 -15.26 -2.89
CA ARG A 124 -8.22 -14.56 -2.10
C ARG A 124 -7.66 -14.15 -0.74
N LEU A 125 -7.03 -15.07 -0.02
CA LEU A 125 -6.47 -14.82 1.30
C LEU A 125 -5.37 -13.75 1.28
N MET A 126 -4.44 -13.84 0.34
CA MET A 126 -3.39 -12.82 0.19
C MET A 126 -3.97 -11.47 -0.26
N THR A 127 -5.02 -11.45 -1.09
CA THR A 127 -5.67 -10.21 -1.50
C THR A 127 -6.37 -9.54 -0.32
N ILE A 128 -7.08 -10.29 0.52
CA ILE A 128 -7.69 -9.79 1.77
C ILE A 128 -6.61 -9.12 2.64
N HIS A 129 -5.46 -9.79 2.80
CA HIS A 129 -4.36 -9.27 3.59
C HIS A 129 -3.78 -7.97 3.01
N ASN A 130 -3.41 -7.95 1.73
CA ASN A 130 -2.80 -6.76 1.12
C ASN A 130 -3.76 -5.56 1.08
N LEU A 131 -5.05 -5.79 0.84
CA LEU A 131 -6.04 -4.71 0.92
C LEU A 131 -6.17 -4.19 2.35
N ARG A 132 -6.19 -5.07 3.35
CA ARG A 132 -6.20 -4.64 4.76
C ARG A 132 -4.96 -3.82 5.10
N TYR A 133 -3.78 -4.23 4.65
CA TYR A 133 -2.54 -3.49 4.86
C TYR A 133 -2.63 -2.04 4.34
N TYR A 134 -3.15 -1.85 3.12
CA TYR A 134 -3.33 -0.51 2.53
C TYR A 134 -4.36 0.32 3.31
N LEU A 135 -5.47 -0.29 3.73
CA LEU A 135 -6.47 0.40 4.54
C LEU A 135 -5.90 0.82 5.90
N ASP A 136 -5.12 -0.04 6.56
CA ASP A 136 -4.45 0.26 7.83
C ASP A 136 -3.42 1.39 7.70
N LEU A 137 -2.66 1.40 6.60
CA LEU A 137 -1.72 2.47 6.28
C LEU A 137 -2.46 3.82 6.17
N MET A 138 -3.55 3.87 5.40
CA MET A 138 -4.31 5.10 5.20
C MET A 138 -5.11 5.51 6.44
N GLU A 139 -5.59 4.56 7.26
CA GLU A 139 -6.17 4.84 8.58
C GLU A 139 -5.14 5.49 9.50
N GLY A 140 -3.91 4.97 9.55
CA GLY A 140 -2.82 5.55 10.33
C GLY A 140 -2.45 6.96 9.87
N ALA A 141 -2.36 7.17 8.55
CA ALA A 141 -2.12 8.50 7.97
C ALA A 141 -3.19 9.51 8.39
N ARG A 142 -4.48 9.15 8.28
CA ARG A 142 -5.59 10.02 8.70
C ARG A 142 -5.51 10.39 10.18
N ARG A 143 -5.31 9.40 11.06
CA ARG A 143 -5.17 9.64 12.51
C ARG A 143 -3.99 10.56 12.83
N ALA A 144 -2.88 10.40 12.12
CA ALA A 144 -1.69 11.23 12.33
C ALA A 144 -1.89 12.67 11.84
N ILE A 145 -2.65 12.88 10.76
CA ILE A 145 -3.05 14.22 10.31
C ILE A 145 -3.94 14.89 11.37
N GLU A 146 -4.99 14.19 11.83
CA GLU A 146 -5.91 14.70 12.87
C GLU A 146 -5.19 15.06 14.17
N ALA A 147 -4.16 14.27 14.54
CA ALA A 147 -3.34 14.51 15.72
C ALA A 147 -2.20 15.53 15.51
N GLY A 148 -1.99 16.03 14.29
CA GLY A 148 -0.87 16.93 13.97
C GLY A 148 0.51 16.26 13.99
N THR A 149 0.59 14.92 13.94
CA THR A 149 1.82 14.11 14.04
C THR A 149 2.15 13.38 12.73
N TYR A 150 1.60 13.84 11.60
CA TYR A 150 1.78 13.18 10.30
C TYR A 150 3.26 13.07 9.89
N SER A 151 4.08 14.09 10.17
CA SER A 151 5.52 14.06 9.86
C SER A 151 6.26 12.91 10.55
N ASP A 152 5.93 12.64 11.82
CA ASP A 152 6.52 11.54 12.59
C ASP A 152 6.05 10.19 12.06
N TYR A 153 4.75 10.08 11.74
CA TYR A 153 4.16 8.89 11.12
C TYR A 153 4.81 8.58 9.77
N TYR A 154 4.99 9.59 8.92
CA TYR A 154 5.65 9.51 7.62
C TYR A 154 7.10 9.04 7.78
N ALA A 155 7.87 9.64 8.69
CA ALA A 155 9.25 9.28 8.93
C ALA A 155 9.39 7.83 9.43
N ALA A 156 8.58 7.43 10.42
CA ALA A 156 8.62 6.08 10.99
C ALA A 156 8.32 5.00 9.95
N ARG A 157 7.36 5.24 9.04
CA ARG A 157 7.00 4.29 7.97
C ARG A 157 8.08 4.18 6.90
N ARG A 158 8.76 5.28 6.57
CA ARG A 158 9.87 5.31 5.60
C ARG A 158 11.19 4.77 6.12
N THR A 159 11.37 4.68 7.44
CA THR A 159 12.49 3.92 8.03
C THR A 159 12.15 2.45 8.25
N GLY A 160 10.89 2.07 7.98
CA GLY A 160 10.40 0.71 8.09
C GLY A 160 10.89 -0.19 6.95
N PRO A 161 10.59 -1.50 7.04
CA PRO A 161 11.09 -2.50 6.10
C PRO A 161 10.48 -2.42 4.68
N ASP A 162 9.53 -1.53 4.45
CA ASP A 162 9.00 -1.18 3.11
C ASP A 162 9.79 -0.04 2.43
N ALA A 163 10.77 0.57 3.12
CA ALA A 163 11.61 1.64 2.60
C ALA A 163 12.32 1.20 1.31
N ALA A 164 11.90 1.79 0.19
CA ALA A 164 12.48 1.73 -1.16
C ALA A 164 13.60 0.69 -1.39
N LYS A 165 13.23 -0.46 -1.97
CA LYS A 165 14.09 -1.15 -2.94
C LYS A 165 13.83 -0.63 -4.34
#